data_AF-A0A538B599-F1
#
_entry.id   AF-A0A538B599-F1
#
_cell.length_a   1.000
_cell.length_b   1.000
_cell.length_c   1.000
_cell.angle_alpha   90.00
_cell.angle_beta   90.00
_cell.angle_gamma   90.00
#
_symmetry.space_group_name_H-M   'P 1'
#
loop_
_entity.id
_entity.type
_entity.pdbx_description
1 polymer ?
#
loop_
_entity_poly.entity_id
_entity_poly.type
_entity_poly.pdbx_seq_one_letter_code
_entity_poly.pdbx_strand_id
1 'polypeptide(L)'
;GNDVLACFRVMKEAHDRARAGEGPTLIECKTYRFLPHTSDDDDKSYRSREEVEERRHHDPIERFATYLVDGGITDRAALQTVHDEVKTQVESAIKAAWDAPDPDPATATRHVFAEDDP
;
A
#
# COMPACT_ATOMS: atom_id res chain seq x y z
N GLY A 1 10.57 5.89 -4.28
CA GLY A 1 9.43 4.99 -4.04
C GLY A 1 9.66 4.11 -2.82
N ASN A 2 10.79 3.40 -2.75
CA ASN A 2 11.03 2.43 -1.66
C ASN A 2 11.84 2.98 -0.47
N ASP A 3 12.16 4.27 -0.46
CA ASP A 3 12.68 4.95 0.73
C ASP A 3 11.52 5.73 1.35
N VAL A 4 10.99 5.21 2.45
CA VAL A 4 9.80 5.76 3.12
C VAL A 4 10.04 7.19 3.60
N LEU A 5 11.23 7.49 4.13
CA LEU A 5 11.57 8.81 4.65
C LEU A 5 11.77 9.84 3.53
N ALA A 6 12.40 9.44 2.43
CA ALA A 6 12.52 10.30 1.26
C ALA A 6 11.15 10.58 0.62
N CYS A 7 10.30 9.56 0.49
CA CYS A 7 8.94 9.72 0.00
C CYS A 7 8.14 10.68 0.89
N PHE A 8 8.21 10.52 2.23
CA PHE A 8 7.54 11.41 3.17
C PHE A 8 8.02 12.85 3.03
N ARG A 9 9.33 13.08 3.03
CA ARG A 9 9.91 14.43 2.93
C ARG A 9 9.47 15.14 1.66
N VAL A 10 9.66 14.52 0.49
CA VAL A 10 9.32 15.12 -0.81
C VAL A 10 7.82 15.37 -0.92
N MET A 11 7.00 14.43 -0.43
CA MET A 11 5.55 14.62 -0.41
C MET A 11 5.14 15.76 0.53
N LYS A 12 5.77 15.88 1.69
CA LYS A 12 5.49 16.95 2.65
C LYS A 12 5.79 18.32 2.06
N GLU A 13 6.94 18.47 1.41
CA GLU A 13 7.32 19.71 0.71
C GLU A 13 6.32 20.06 -0.40
N ALA A 14 5.95 19.10 -1.24
CA ALA A 14 4.96 19.30 -2.30
C ALA A 14 3.57 19.66 -1.75
N HIS A 15 3.15 19.00 -0.68
CA HIS A 15 1.90 19.29 0.01
C HIS A 15 1.90 20.72 0.57
N ASP A 16 2.97 21.14 1.25
CA ASP A 16 3.06 22.46 1.85
C ASP A 16 3.05 23.56 0.79
N ARG A 17 3.78 23.35 -0.32
CA ARG A 17 3.76 24.21 -1.51
C ARG A 17 2.34 24.37 -2.07
N ALA A 18 1.62 23.26 -2.25
CA ALA A 18 0.25 23.29 -2.75
C ALA A 18 -0.69 24.04 -1.80
N ARG A 19 -0.55 23.82 -0.48
CA ARG A 19 -1.34 24.51 0.56
C ARG A 19 -1.04 26.00 0.65
N ALA A 20 0.19 26.41 0.34
CA ALA A 20 0.58 27.81 0.25
C ALA A 20 0.06 28.51 -1.03
N GLY A 21 -0.59 27.78 -1.94
CA GLY A 21 -1.11 28.33 -3.19
C GLY A 21 -0.04 28.50 -4.28
N GLU A 22 1.14 27.90 -4.10
CA GLU A 22 2.26 28.02 -5.05
C GLU A 22 2.11 27.08 -6.26
N GLY A 23 1.06 26.25 -6.29
CA GLY A 23 0.68 25.38 -7.39
C GLY A 23 0.99 23.89 -7.15
N PRO A 24 0.82 23.04 -8.19
CA PRO A 24 1.03 21.60 -8.08
C PRO A 24 2.49 21.19 -8.29
N THR A 25 2.83 19.98 -7.85
CA THR A 25 4.14 19.31 -8.05
C THR A 25 3.91 17.91 -8.59
N LEU A 26 4.70 17.48 -9.58
CA LEU A 26 4.74 16.09 -10.04
C LEU A 26 5.85 15.34 -9.30
N ILE A 27 5.53 14.18 -8.72
CA ILE A 27 6.48 13.32 -8.01
C ILE A 27 6.50 11.94 -8.67
N GLU A 28 7.68 11.49 -9.11
CA GLU A 28 7.88 10.13 -9.62
C GLU A 28 8.37 9.19 -8.51
N CYS A 29 7.49 8.33 -8.00
CA CYS A 29 7.83 7.32 -7.00
C CYS A 29 8.38 6.04 -7.66
N LYS A 30 9.67 6.02 -8.01
CA LYS A 30 10.33 4.82 -8.53
C LYS A 30 10.25 3.66 -7.52
N THR A 31 9.57 2.58 -7.91
CA THR A 31 9.27 1.38 -7.11
C THR A 31 9.25 0.13 -7.99
N TYR A 32 8.95 -1.03 -7.42
CA TYR A 32 8.94 -2.32 -8.13
C TYR A 32 7.74 -3.18 -7.71
N ARG A 33 7.09 -3.83 -8.68
CA ARG A 33 5.97 -4.75 -8.44
C ARG A 33 6.50 -6.17 -8.28
N PHE A 34 6.66 -6.64 -7.03
CA PHE A 34 7.24 -7.95 -6.75
C PHE A 34 6.40 -9.13 -7.23
N LEU A 35 5.08 -8.97 -7.24
CA LEU A 35 4.13 -10.01 -7.62
C LEU A 35 3.67 -9.83 -9.08
N PRO A 36 2.94 -10.80 -9.65
CA PRO A 36 2.27 -10.64 -10.93
C PRO A 36 1.35 -9.42 -10.98
N HIS A 37 0.88 -9.08 -12.18
CA HIS A 37 -0.01 -7.95 -12.37
C HIS A 37 -1.32 -8.12 -11.60
N THR A 38 -1.86 -9.34 -11.67
CA THR A 38 -3.15 -9.77 -11.15
C THR A 38 -3.10 -11.26 -10.84
N SER A 39 -4.16 -11.82 -10.27
CA SER A 39 -4.32 -13.28 -10.10
C SER A 39 -4.28 -14.05 -11.42
N ASP A 40 -4.72 -13.41 -12.50
CA ASP A 40 -4.87 -14.03 -13.83
C ASP A 40 -3.62 -13.84 -14.71
N ASP A 41 -2.53 -13.30 -14.15
CA ASP A 41 -1.30 -12.99 -14.86
C ASP A 41 -0.16 -13.95 -14.47
N ASP A 42 0.68 -14.31 -15.45
CA ASP A 42 1.93 -15.05 -15.22
C ASP A 42 3.14 -14.19 -15.59
N ASP A 43 3.72 -13.57 -14.57
CA ASP A 43 4.88 -12.71 -14.73
C ASP A 43 6.17 -13.44 -15.10
N LYS A 44 6.21 -14.78 -15.01
CA LYS A 44 7.37 -15.59 -15.44
C LYS A 44 7.53 -15.59 -16.95
N SER A 45 6.46 -15.28 -17.68
CA SER A 45 6.50 -15.21 -19.14
C SER A 45 7.25 -13.98 -19.67
N TYR A 46 7.39 -12.90 -18.88
CA TYR A 46 7.98 -11.64 -19.33
C TYR A 46 8.95 -10.98 -18.34
N ARG A 47 9.24 -11.60 -17.19
CA ARG A 47 10.28 -11.16 -16.24
C ARG A 47 11.07 -12.34 -15.68
N SER A 48 12.39 -12.14 -15.56
CA SER A 48 13.26 -13.13 -14.93
C SER A 48 13.05 -13.16 -13.41
N ARG A 49 13.35 -14.30 -12.78
CA ARG A 49 13.27 -14.39 -11.31
C ARG A 49 14.41 -13.60 -10.67
N GLU A 50 15.56 -13.57 -11.32
CA GLU A 50 16.75 -12.85 -10.90
C GLU A 50 16.48 -11.35 -10.78
N GLU A 51 15.77 -10.74 -11.73
CA GLU A 51 15.40 -9.32 -11.68
C GLU A 51 14.50 -9.04 -10.47
N VAL A 52 13.48 -9.89 -10.24
CA VAL A 52 12.55 -9.72 -9.11
C VAL A 52 13.28 -9.84 -7.78
N GLU A 53 14.15 -10.84 -7.62
CA GLU A 53 14.92 -11.05 -6.39
C GLU A 53 15.93 -9.93 -6.14
N GLU A 54 16.61 -9.42 -7.18
CA GLU A 54 17.48 -8.25 -7.06
C GLU A 54 16.71 -7.04 -6.48
N ARG A 55 15.47 -6.87 -6.92
CA ARG A 55 14.60 -5.77 -6.47
C ARG A 55 14.11 -5.98 -5.05
N ARG A 56 13.97 -7.22 -4.56
CA ARG A 56 13.58 -7.51 -3.16
C ARG A 56 14.62 -7.04 -2.15
N HIS A 57 15.89 -6.95 -2.51
CA HIS A 57 16.90 -6.30 -1.65
C HIS A 57 16.60 -4.82 -1.37
N HIS A 58 15.69 -4.21 -2.14
CA HIS A 58 15.22 -2.84 -1.97
C HIS A 58 13.79 -2.79 -1.44
N ASP A 59 13.34 -3.83 -0.72
CA ASP A 59 12.03 -3.84 -0.07
C ASP A 59 11.93 -2.68 0.95
N PRO A 60 10.93 -1.78 0.81
CA PRO A 60 10.77 -0.66 1.72
C PRO A 60 10.50 -1.08 3.17
N ILE A 61 9.85 -2.22 3.40
CA ILE A 61 9.51 -2.70 4.74
C ILE A 61 10.79 -3.11 5.47
N GLU A 62 11.61 -3.97 4.86
CA GLU A 62 12.85 -4.44 5.50
C GLU A 62 13.88 -3.32 5.64
N ARG A 63 13.99 -2.44 4.64
CA ARG A 63 14.87 -1.27 4.69
C ARG A 63 14.50 -0.35 5.86
N PHE A 64 13.20 -0.06 6.03
CA PHE A 64 12.75 0.82 7.09
C PHE A 64 12.82 0.14 8.46
N ALA A 65 12.48 -1.15 8.54
CA ALA A 65 12.66 -1.95 9.75
C ALA A 65 14.12 -1.93 10.23
N THR A 66 15.08 -2.11 9.32
CA THR A 66 16.53 -2.04 9.64
C THR A 66 16.91 -0.67 10.14
N TYR A 67 16.49 0.39 9.45
CA TYR A 67 16.73 1.78 9.89
C TYR A 67 16.23 2.05 11.32
N LEU A 68 15.02 1.58 11.66
CA LEU A 68 14.45 1.79 12.99
C LEU A 68 15.21 1.01 14.09
N VAL A 69 15.64 -0.21 13.79
CA VAL A 69 16.40 -1.05 14.73
C VAL A 69 17.81 -0.52 14.94
N ASP A 70 18.52 -0.19 13.86
CA ASP A 70 19.87 0.38 13.93
C ASP A 70 19.86 1.75 14.64
N GLY A 71 18.76 2.50 14.50
CA GLY A 71 18.54 3.76 15.21
C GLY A 71 18.12 3.61 16.67
N GLY A 72 17.94 2.38 17.18
CA GLY A 72 17.49 2.11 18.55
C GLY A 72 16.06 2.57 18.86
N ILE A 73 15.23 2.79 17.83
CA ILE A 73 13.85 3.26 17.97
C ILE A 73 12.92 2.11 18.37
N THR A 74 13.23 0.90 17.89
CA THR A 74 12.48 -0.33 18.17
C THR A 74 13.43 -1.53 18.02
N ASP A 75 12.94 -2.74 18.29
CA ASP A 75 13.63 -3.98 17.98
C ASP A 75 12.80 -4.88 17.04
N ARG A 76 13.38 -6.02 16.63
CA ARG A 76 12.72 -6.99 15.75
C ARG A 76 11.54 -7.70 16.42
N ALA A 77 11.54 -7.84 17.75
CA ALA A 77 10.45 -8.49 18.47
C ALA A 77 9.19 -7.61 18.46
N ALA A 78 9.34 -6.32 18.75
CA ALA A 78 8.26 -5.34 18.68
C ALA A 78 7.69 -5.21 17.24
N LEU A 79 8.55 -5.23 16.22
CA LEU A 79 8.10 -5.25 14.82
C LEU A 79 7.30 -6.50 14.48
N GLN A 80 7.69 -7.67 15.01
CA GLN A 80 6.93 -8.90 14.84
C GLN A 80 5.57 -8.82 15.56
N THR A 81 5.51 -8.22 16.75
CA THR A 81 4.24 -7.98 17.45
C THR A 81 3.29 -7.14 16.60
N VAL A 82 3.76 -6.04 16.01
CA VAL A 82 2.93 -5.22 15.11
C VAL A 82 2.44 -6.02 13.90
N HIS A 83 3.31 -6.83 13.31
CA HIS A 83 2.92 -7.70 12.19
C HIS A 83 1.80 -8.66 12.58
N ASP A 84 1.90 -9.31 13.75
CA ASP A 84 0.92 -10.28 14.21
C ASP A 84 -0.42 -9.61 14.58
N GLU A 85 -0.38 -8.42 15.19
CA GLU A 85 -1.58 -7.61 15.45
C GLU A 85 -2.31 -7.24 14.16
N VAL A 86 -1.58 -6.75 13.14
CA VAL A 86 -2.16 -6.43 11.83
C VAL A 86 -2.74 -7.67 11.18
N LYS A 87 -2.06 -8.82 11.28
CA LYS A 87 -2.58 -10.09 10.77
C LYS A 87 -3.92 -10.45 11.41
N THR A 88 -4.03 -10.38 12.74
CA THR A 88 -5.28 -10.64 13.45
C THR A 88 -6.40 -9.68 13.04
N GLN A 89 -6.08 -8.39 12.85
CA GLN A 89 -7.06 -7.40 12.37
C GLN A 89 -7.58 -7.76 10.97
N VAL A 90 -6.68 -8.14 10.06
CA VAL A 90 -7.04 -8.56 8.69
C VAL A 90 -7.90 -9.82 8.71
N GLU A 91 -7.54 -10.84 9.51
CA GLU A 91 -8.33 -12.07 9.65
C GLU A 91 -9.73 -11.79 10.18
N SER A 92 -9.85 -10.89 11.16
CA SER A 92 -11.15 -10.46 11.70
C SER A 92 -11.99 -9.72 10.65
N ALA A 93 -11.37 -8.81 9.88
CA ALA A 93 -12.06 -8.08 8.81
C ALA A 93 -12.53 -9.02 7.68
N ILE A 94 -11.71 -10.01 7.31
CA ILE A 94 -12.08 -11.05 6.35
C ILE A 94 -13.29 -11.81 6.86
N LYS A 95 -13.28 -12.27 8.12
CA LYS A 95 -14.42 -12.99 8.69
C LYS A 95 -15.70 -12.14 8.66
N ALA A 96 -15.62 -10.88 9.07
CA ALA A 96 -16.76 -9.98 9.05
C ALA A 96 -17.32 -9.77 7.63
N ALA A 97 -16.44 -9.66 6.62
CA ALA A 97 -16.85 -9.54 5.22
C ALA A 97 -17.51 -10.82 4.68
N TRP A 98 -17.02 -12.01 5.06
CA TRP A 98 -17.62 -13.28 4.67
C TRP A 98 -18.96 -13.57 5.35
N ASP A 99 -19.13 -13.11 6.59
CA ASP A 99 -20.39 -13.28 7.33
C ASP A 99 -21.44 -12.22 6.96
N ALA A 100 -21.06 -11.18 6.20
CA ALA A 100 -21.99 -10.15 5.76
C ALA A 100 -23.00 -10.74 4.75
N PRO A 101 -24.27 -10.29 4.79
CA PRO A 101 -25.24 -10.71 3.79
C PRO A 101 -24.86 -10.19 2.41
N ASP A 102 -25.24 -10.93 1.38
CA ASP A 102 -25.16 -10.46 0.00
C ASP A 102 -25.90 -9.11 -0.15
N PRO A 103 -25.43 -8.21 -1.03
CA PRO A 103 -26.11 -6.95 -1.28
C PRO A 103 -27.51 -7.20 -1.84
N ASP A 104 -28.50 -6.43 -1.39
CA ASP A 104 -29.87 -6.49 -1.92
C ASP A 104 -29.86 -6.13 -3.42
N PRO A 105 -30.27 -7.04 -4.32
CA PRO A 105 -30.30 -6.77 -5.76
C PRO A 105 -31.10 -5.52 -6.13
N ALA A 106 -32.10 -5.11 -5.33
CA ALA A 106 -32.87 -3.90 -5.57
C ALA A 106 -32.02 -2.61 -5.48
N THR A 107 -30.85 -2.67 -4.84
CA THR A 107 -29.93 -1.53 -4.71
C THR A 107 -28.98 -1.38 -5.89
N ALA A 108 -29.02 -2.27 -6.89
CA ALA A 108 -28.07 -2.29 -8.00
C ALA A 108 -28.05 -1.00 -8.84
N THR A 109 -29.15 -0.26 -8.91
CA THR A 109 -29.26 1.02 -9.65
C THR A 109 -29.01 2.24 -8.79
N ARG A 110 -28.76 2.08 -7.48
CA ARG A 110 -28.51 3.19 -6.57
C ARG A 110 -27.21 3.91 -6.96
N HIS A 111 -27.18 5.24 -6.79
CA HIS A 111 -26.03 6.11 -7.08
C HIS A 111 -25.63 6.22 -8.56
N VAL A 112 -26.44 5.70 -9.49
CA VAL A 112 -26.29 6.00 -10.93
C VAL A 112 -26.66 7.47 -11.18
N PHE A 113 -27.74 7.93 -10.55
CA PHE A 113 -28.18 9.32 -10.51
C PHE A 113 -28.41 9.76 -9.05
N ALA A 114 -28.63 11.06 -8.84
CA ALA A 114 -29.10 11.57 -7.55
C ALA A 114 -30.51 11.02 -7.26
N GLU A 115 -30.87 10.85 -5.98
CA GLU A 115 -32.16 10.25 -5.60
C GLU A 115 -33.38 11.08 -6.06
N ASP A 116 -33.18 12.36 -6.39
CA ASP A 116 -34.20 13.28 -6.90
C ASP A 116 -34.13 13.51 -8.43
N ASP A 117 -33.29 12.78 -9.17
CA ASP A 117 -33.21 12.86 -10.64
C ASP A 117 -34.38 12.04 -11.24
N PRO A 118 -35.33 12.67 -11.95
CA PRO A 118 -36.60 12.05 -12.38
C PRO A 118 -36.49 10.90 -13.38
#